data_AF-A0A424YFS6-F1
#
_entry.id   AF-A0A424YFS6-F1
#
_cell.length_a   1.000
_cell.length_b   1.000
_cell.length_c   1.000
_cell.angle_alpha   90.00
_cell.angle_beta   90.00
_cell.angle_gamma   90.00
#
_symmetry.space_group_name_H-M   'P 1'
#
loop_
_entity.id
_entity.type
_entity.pdbx_description
1 polymer ?
#
loop_
_entity_poly.entity_id
_entity_poly.type
_entity_poly.pdbx_seq_one_letter_code
_entity_poly.pdbx_strand_id
1 'polypeptide(L)'
;MVSFRRGKILGTFKITDEEEYSLEFLKLLKEHGIALDPSDEGVVLWEGEGYMVRSCGTTDQKHIIEFFNEGEKKVTVILRKDFPHHPKKIEVVGTAEVGEMLGWSSKKVSVYRQRGKLPPPLSELKMGPVWNKDDIERWGLARGIIKKVINFC
;
A
#
# COMPACT_ATOMS: atom_id res chain seq x y z
N MET A 1 -3.62 27.48 -10.64
CA MET A 1 -2.75 27.66 -9.45
C MET A 1 -3.32 26.79 -8.34
N VAL A 2 -2.69 25.65 -8.05
CA VAL A 2 -3.18 24.71 -7.02
C VAL A 2 -2.82 25.27 -5.65
N SER A 3 -3.82 25.66 -4.86
CA SER A 3 -3.64 26.11 -3.48
C SER A 3 -3.68 24.88 -2.57
N PHE A 4 -2.51 24.43 -2.11
CA PHE A 4 -2.42 23.37 -1.11
C PHE A 4 -2.63 23.95 0.29
N ARG A 5 -3.52 23.37 1.10
CA ARG A 5 -3.71 23.81 2.50
C ARG A 5 -2.49 23.39 3.33
N ARG A 6 -2.19 24.10 4.43
CA ARG A 6 -1.13 23.70 5.37
C ARG A 6 -1.45 22.31 5.93
N GLY A 7 -0.59 21.32 5.66
CA GLY A 7 -0.66 19.99 6.28
C GLY A 7 -0.17 20.03 7.73
N LYS A 8 -0.48 18.99 8.51
CA LYS A 8 0.06 18.82 9.87
C LYS A 8 1.42 18.14 9.77
N ILE A 9 2.48 18.82 10.18
CA ILE A 9 3.80 18.17 10.34
C ILE A 9 3.65 17.16 11.48
N LEU A 10 3.93 15.89 11.19
CA LEU A 10 3.95 14.82 12.19
C LEU A 10 5.29 14.77 12.90
N GLY A 11 6.38 15.00 12.15
CA GLY A 11 7.72 15.02 12.71
C GLY A 11 8.78 15.15 11.63
N THR A 12 10.01 15.28 12.11
CA THR A 12 11.20 15.39 11.29
C THR A 12 12.32 14.59 11.94
N PHE A 13 13.00 13.76 11.18
CA PHE A 13 14.10 12.93 11.67
C PHE A 13 15.27 12.91 10.68
N LYS A 14 16.46 12.60 11.19
CA LYS A 14 17.67 12.45 10.38
C LYS A 14 17.82 11.01 9.92
N ILE A 15 18.41 10.84 8.75
CA ILE A 15 18.73 9.56 8.15
C ILE A 15 20.22 9.32 8.38
N THR A 16 20.52 8.28 9.14
CA THR A 16 21.89 7.79 9.35
C THR A 16 22.31 6.84 8.23
N ASP A 17 21.37 6.02 7.76
CA ASP A 17 21.50 5.06 6.66
C ASP A 17 20.17 4.92 5.90
N GLU A 18 20.22 4.75 4.57
CA GLU A 18 19.02 4.63 3.70
C GLU A 18 18.21 3.36 3.98
N GLU A 19 18.84 2.30 4.49
CA GLU A 19 18.09 1.09 4.89
C GLU A 19 17.36 1.28 6.24
N GLU A 20 17.71 2.30 7.01
CA GLU A 20 17.31 2.44 8.42
C GLU A 20 16.18 3.47 8.62
N TYR A 21 15.91 4.35 7.63
CA TYR A 21 14.87 5.39 7.76
C TYR A 21 13.47 4.80 7.94
N SER A 22 13.22 3.59 7.42
CA SER A 22 11.95 2.88 7.53
C SER A 22 11.53 2.68 8.99
N LEU A 23 12.48 2.42 9.90
CA LEU A 23 12.19 2.21 11.33
C LEU A 23 11.72 3.49 12.01
N GLU A 24 12.45 4.59 11.84
CA GLU A 24 12.10 5.90 12.41
C GLU A 24 10.78 6.42 11.84
N PHE A 25 10.55 6.19 10.55
CA PHE A 25 9.29 6.48 9.89
C PHE A 25 8.12 5.71 10.53
N LEU A 26 8.20 4.38 10.60
CA LEU A 26 7.15 3.54 11.18
C LEU A 26 6.89 3.87 12.65
N LYS A 27 7.93 4.20 13.41
CA LYS A 27 7.83 4.63 14.81
C LYS A 27 7.03 5.93 14.92
N LEU A 28 7.35 6.92 14.08
CA LEU A 28 6.63 8.20 14.03
C LEU A 28 5.13 8.01 13.69
N LEU A 29 4.82 7.12 12.74
CA LEU A 29 3.43 6.81 12.38
C LEU A 29 2.69 6.15 13.53
N LYS A 30 3.34 5.19 14.21
CA LYS A 30 2.78 4.49 15.37
C LYS A 30 2.47 5.46 16.53
N GLU A 31 3.35 6.41 16.81
CA GLU A 31 3.14 7.45 17.83
C GLU A 31 1.90 8.31 17.53
N HIS A 32 1.58 8.49 16.25
CA HIS A 32 0.43 9.25 15.79
C HIS A 32 -0.82 8.39 15.54
N GLY A 33 -0.75 7.07 15.78
CA GLY A 33 -1.85 6.14 15.53
C GLY A 33 -2.22 6.02 14.06
N ILE A 34 -1.26 6.21 13.16
CA ILE A 34 -1.47 6.17 11.71
C ILE A 34 -1.04 4.80 11.17
N ALA A 35 -1.92 4.17 10.40
CA ALA A 35 -1.64 2.95 9.68
C ALA A 35 -1.60 3.24 8.17
N LEU A 36 -0.48 2.91 7.54
CA LEU A 36 -0.31 2.93 6.09
C LEU A 36 -1.29 1.97 5.44
N ASP A 37 -1.81 2.35 4.27
CA ASP A 37 -2.56 1.42 3.44
C ASP A 37 -1.57 0.40 2.84
N PRO A 38 -1.63 -0.89 3.21
CA PRO A 38 -0.70 -1.89 2.68
C PRO A 38 -0.91 -2.16 1.19
N SER A 39 -1.98 -1.64 0.59
CA SER A 39 -2.23 -1.71 -0.84
C SER A 39 -1.68 -0.50 -1.61
N ASP A 40 -1.27 0.57 -0.93
CA ASP A 40 -0.67 1.76 -1.54
C ASP A 40 0.85 1.60 -1.61
N GLU A 41 1.39 1.57 -2.81
CA GLU A 41 2.85 1.45 -3.06
C GLU A 41 3.59 2.79 -2.90
N GLY A 42 2.85 3.86 -2.63
CA GLY A 42 3.37 5.22 -2.61
C GLY A 42 3.56 5.78 -4.02
N VAL A 43 3.55 7.10 -4.13
CA VAL A 43 3.80 7.83 -5.38
C VAL A 43 4.91 8.83 -5.14
N VAL A 44 5.98 8.77 -5.94
CA VAL A 44 6.96 9.85 -6.02
C VAL A 44 6.30 11.00 -6.78
N LEU A 45 6.02 12.07 -6.05
CA LEU A 45 5.36 13.26 -6.57
C LEU A 45 6.34 14.19 -7.27
N TRP A 46 7.58 14.19 -6.78
CA TRP A 46 8.63 15.05 -7.27
C TRP A 46 10.00 14.47 -6.87
N GLU A 47 10.94 14.50 -7.79
CA GLU A 47 12.33 14.11 -7.60
C GLU A 47 13.23 15.05 -8.39
N GLY A 48 14.37 15.42 -7.81
CA GLY A 48 15.38 16.26 -8.45
C GLY A 48 16.54 16.51 -7.50
N GLU A 49 17.42 17.44 -7.84
CA GLU A 49 18.73 17.55 -7.19
C GLU A 49 18.65 17.80 -5.67
N GLY A 50 18.85 16.73 -4.89
CA GLY A 50 18.95 16.77 -3.43
C GLY A 50 17.63 16.75 -2.67
N TYR A 51 16.48 16.57 -3.34
CA TYR A 51 15.19 16.42 -2.67
C TYR A 51 14.33 15.34 -3.32
N MET A 52 13.43 14.75 -2.54
CA MET A 52 12.42 13.82 -3.03
C MET A 52 11.13 14.04 -2.23
N VAL A 53 10.00 14.02 -2.92
CA VAL A 53 8.69 14.11 -2.30
C VAL A 53 7.91 12.86 -2.66
N ARG A 54 7.58 12.05 -1.66
CA ARG A 54 6.75 10.86 -1.81
C ARG A 54 5.43 11.05 -1.09
N SER A 55 4.35 10.48 -1.61
CA SER A 55 3.06 10.41 -0.94
C SER A 55 2.65 8.96 -0.75
N CYS A 56 2.27 8.61 0.48
CA CYS A 56 1.73 7.30 0.83
C CYS A 56 0.31 7.45 1.39
N GLY A 57 -0.60 6.61 0.93
CA GLY A 57 -1.95 6.51 1.48
C GLY A 57 -1.97 5.87 2.86
N THR A 58 -3.01 6.20 3.60
CA THR A 58 -3.29 5.62 4.92
C THR A 58 -4.65 4.93 4.89
N THR A 59 -4.83 3.98 5.80
CA THR A 59 -6.08 3.20 5.93
C THR A 59 -7.33 4.06 6.17
N ASP A 60 -7.18 5.28 6.68
CA ASP A 60 -8.27 6.23 6.92
C ASP A 60 -8.43 7.29 5.81
N GLN A 61 -7.92 7.00 4.61
CA GLN A 61 -7.99 7.86 3.42
C GLN A 61 -7.34 9.24 3.60
N LYS A 62 -6.37 9.36 4.51
CA LYS A 62 -5.47 10.51 4.58
C LYS A 62 -4.18 10.21 3.81
N HIS A 63 -3.40 11.26 3.58
CA HIS A 63 -2.15 11.18 2.86
C HIS A 63 -1.00 11.57 3.77
N ILE A 64 0.04 10.74 3.78
CA ILE A 64 1.33 11.11 4.32
C ILE A 64 2.16 11.60 3.16
N ILE A 65 2.82 12.74 3.33
CA ILE A 65 3.83 13.25 2.42
C ILE A 65 5.16 13.17 3.14
N GLU A 66 6.08 12.44 2.54
CA GLU A 66 7.46 12.35 2.95
C GLU A 66 8.25 13.37 2.12
N PHE A 67 8.87 14.32 2.79
CA PHE A 67 9.80 15.26 2.19
C PHE A 67 11.21 14.86 2.60
N PHE A 68 11.97 14.32 1.66
CA PHE A 68 13.36 13.95 1.82
C PHE A 68 14.24 15.10 1.34
N ASN A 69 15.19 15.49 2.19
CA ASN A 69 16.27 16.39 1.85
C ASN A 69 17.59 15.61 1.97
N GLU A 70 18.20 15.34 0.84
CA GLU A 70 19.41 14.53 0.72
C GLU A 70 20.62 15.24 1.34
N GLY A 71 20.77 16.55 1.07
CA GLY A 71 21.87 17.36 1.59
C GLY A 71 21.86 17.47 3.12
N GLU A 72 20.68 17.49 3.73
CA GLU A 72 20.52 17.48 5.19
C GLU A 72 20.38 16.07 5.79
N LYS A 73 20.30 15.03 4.94
CA LYS A 73 19.91 13.66 5.32
C LYS A 73 18.70 13.65 6.25
N LYS A 74 17.59 14.22 5.80
CA LYS A 74 16.46 14.53 6.69
C LYS A 74 15.14 14.25 6.02
N VAL A 75 14.26 13.55 6.74
CA VAL A 75 12.87 13.33 6.32
C VAL A 75 11.98 14.20 7.17
N THR A 76 11.05 14.90 6.52
CA THR A 76 9.92 15.56 7.17
C THR A 76 8.64 14.88 6.72
N VAL A 77 7.85 14.43 7.69
CA VAL A 77 6.61 13.70 7.45
C VAL A 77 5.43 14.63 7.72
N ILE A 78 4.57 14.79 6.73
CA ILE A 78 3.45 15.73 6.75
C ILE A 78 2.15 14.98 6.47
N LEU A 79 1.20 15.04 7.38
CA LEU A 79 -0.15 14.54 7.18
C LEU A 79 -1.00 15.58 6.44
N ARG A 80 -1.55 15.20 5.29
CA ARG A 80 -2.48 15.99 4.50
C ARG A 80 -3.78 15.23 4.23
N LYS A 81 -4.84 16.01 3.96
CA LYS A 81 -6.17 15.50 3.59
C LYS A 81 -6.52 15.83 2.14
N ASP A 82 -5.78 16.72 1.52
CA ASP A 82 -6.08 17.39 0.25
C ASP A 82 -5.13 16.97 -0.88
N PHE A 83 -4.39 15.88 -0.70
CA PHE A 83 -3.54 15.35 -1.74
C PHE A 83 -4.34 14.43 -2.67
N PRO A 84 -4.20 14.54 -4.00
CA PRO A 84 -4.87 13.63 -4.91
C PRO A 84 -4.36 12.21 -4.69
N HIS A 85 -5.18 11.38 -4.04
CA HIS A 85 -5.08 9.95 -4.20
C HIS A 85 -5.37 9.64 -5.66
N HIS A 86 -4.44 9.00 -6.36
CA HIS A 86 -4.88 8.19 -7.48
C HIS A 86 -5.57 6.98 -6.85
N PRO A 87 -6.92 6.87 -6.90
CA PRO A 87 -7.57 5.67 -6.41
C PRO A 87 -6.91 4.51 -7.13
N LYS A 88 -6.26 3.63 -6.35
CA LYS A 88 -5.63 2.44 -6.89
C LYS A 88 -6.70 1.77 -7.74
N LYS A 89 -6.42 1.63 -9.04
CA LYS A 89 -7.36 1.03 -9.97
C LYS A 89 -7.65 -0.36 -9.42
N ILE A 90 -8.91 -0.63 -9.06
CA ILE A 90 -9.29 -1.92 -8.51
C ILE A 90 -9.02 -2.97 -9.58
N GLU A 91 -7.98 -3.76 -9.36
CA GLU A 91 -7.65 -4.87 -10.24
C GLU A 91 -8.49 -6.07 -9.81
N VAL A 92 -9.40 -6.48 -10.69
CA VAL A 92 -10.25 -7.65 -10.47
C VAL A 92 -9.62 -8.88 -11.12
N VAL A 93 -9.66 -9.99 -10.40
CA VAL A 93 -9.13 -11.28 -10.84
C VAL A 93 -10.23 -12.32 -10.82
N GLY A 94 -10.25 -13.19 -11.83
CA GLY A 94 -11.13 -14.34 -11.91
C GLY A 94 -10.47 -15.61 -11.35
N THR A 95 -11.19 -16.73 -11.49
CA THR A 95 -10.75 -18.04 -10.95
C THR A 95 -9.38 -18.48 -11.51
N ALA A 96 -9.06 -18.12 -12.75
CA ALA A 96 -7.80 -18.48 -13.39
C ALA A 96 -6.63 -17.69 -12.79
N GLU A 97 -6.73 -16.36 -12.74
CA GLU A 97 -5.66 -15.52 -12.17
C GLU A 97 -5.47 -15.80 -10.67
N VAL A 98 -6.55 -16.08 -9.92
CA VAL A 98 -6.43 -16.52 -8.51
C VAL A 98 -5.67 -17.83 -8.38
N GLY A 99 -5.84 -18.75 -9.34
CA GLY A 99 -5.06 -19.99 -9.39
C GLY A 99 -3.57 -19.71 -9.55
N GLU A 100 -3.22 -18.86 -10.51
CA GLU A 100 -1.83 -18.47 -10.77
C GLU A 100 -1.19 -17.80 -9.55
N MET A 101 -1.88 -16.82 -8.94
CA MET A 101 -1.40 -16.11 -7.74
C MET A 101 -1.10 -17.03 -6.57
N LEU A 102 -1.93 -18.07 -6.36
CA LEU A 102 -1.81 -18.99 -5.22
C LEU A 102 -0.98 -20.24 -5.55
N GLY A 103 -0.51 -20.39 -6.78
CA GLY A 103 0.15 -21.62 -7.27
C GLY A 103 -0.80 -22.83 -7.30
N TRP A 104 -2.08 -22.61 -7.55
CA TRP A 104 -3.15 -23.60 -7.53
C TRP A 104 -3.79 -23.79 -8.92
N SER A 105 -4.39 -24.96 -9.14
CA SER A 105 -5.27 -25.14 -10.31
C SER A 105 -6.61 -24.43 -10.11
N SER A 106 -7.25 -23.98 -11.19
CA SER A 106 -8.59 -23.35 -11.14
C SER A 106 -9.63 -24.24 -10.48
N LYS A 107 -9.51 -25.58 -10.62
CA LYS A 107 -10.38 -26.55 -9.92
C LYS A 107 -10.24 -26.45 -8.39
N LYS A 108 -9.02 -26.32 -7.88
CA LYS A 108 -8.76 -26.18 -6.44
C LYS A 108 -9.32 -24.86 -5.92
N VAL A 109 -9.20 -23.77 -6.69
CA VAL A 109 -9.81 -22.48 -6.37
C VAL A 109 -11.34 -22.62 -6.24
N SER A 110 -12.01 -23.24 -7.21
CA SER A 110 -13.46 -23.48 -7.17
C SER A 110 -13.89 -24.30 -5.95
N VAL A 111 -13.16 -25.36 -5.60
CA VAL A 111 -13.45 -26.19 -4.41
C VAL A 111 -13.29 -25.38 -3.13
N TYR A 112 -12.21 -24.60 -3.00
CA TYR A 112 -11.98 -23.77 -1.82
C TYR A 112 -13.01 -22.65 -1.68
N ARG A 113 -13.44 -22.06 -2.80
CA ARG A 113 -14.57 -21.12 -2.83
C ARG A 113 -15.84 -21.78 -2.30
N GLN A 114 -16.23 -22.93 -2.87
CA GLN A 114 -17.44 -23.66 -2.46
C GLN A 114 -17.42 -24.05 -0.99
N ARG A 115 -16.23 -24.30 -0.42
CA ARG A 115 -16.01 -24.59 1.00
C ARG A 115 -15.95 -23.35 1.90
N GLY A 116 -16.16 -22.14 1.36
CA GLY A 116 -16.07 -20.88 2.09
C GLY A 116 -14.68 -20.60 2.66
N LYS A 117 -13.63 -21.14 2.06
CA LYS A 117 -12.24 -20.96 2.53
C LYS A 117 -11.54 -19.77 1.89
N LEU A 118 -11.95 -19.40 0.68
CA LEU A 118 -11.51 -18.17 0.01
C LEU A 118 -12.30 -16.95 0.51
N PRO A 119 -11.75 -15.74 0.37
CA PRO A 119 -12.49 -14.50 0.57
C PRO A 119 -13.79 -14.49 -0.27
N PRO A 120 -14.84 -13.79 0.20
CA PRO A 120 -16.04 -13.59 -0.61
C PRO A 120 -15.67 -12.86 -1.92
N PRO A 121 -16.23 -13.28 -3.07
CA PRO A 121 -16.02 -12.56 -4.32
C PRO A 121 -16.65 -11.18 -4.27
N LEU A 122 -16.04 -10.23 -4.97
CA LEU A 122 -16.58 -8.87 -5.13
C LEU A 122 -17.89 -8.89 -5.91
N SER A 123 -17.98 -9.78 -6.90
CA SER A 123 -19.18 -9.99 -7.70
C SER A 123 -19.15 -11.38 -8.36
N GLU A 124 -20.32 -11.85 -8.81
CA GLU A 124 -20.45 -13.06 -9.62
C GLU A 124 -20.98 -12.68 -11.01
N LEU A 125 -20.13 -12.83 -12.02
CA LEU A 125 -20.45 -12.56 -13.42
C LEU A 125 -20.92 -13.84 -14.11
N LYS A 126 -21.47 -13.73 -15.32
CA LYS A 126 -21.83 -14.90 -16.14
C LYS A 126 -20.65 -15.85 -16.39
N MET A 127 -19.44 -15.31 -16.45
CA MET A 127 -18.21 -16.08 -16.61
C MET A 127 -17.65 -16.68 -15.31
N GLY A 128 -18.22 -16.31 -14.15
CA GLY A 128 -17.79 -16.77 -12.85
C GLY A 128 -17.53 -15.64 -11.84
N PRO A 129 -17.07 -16.00 -10.63
CA PRO A 129 -16.74 -15.05 -9.57
C PRO A 129 -15.51 -14.20 -9.94
N VAL A 130 -15.53 -12.95 -9.49
CA VAL A 130 -14.39 -12.04 -9.54
C VAL A 130 -14.05 -11.54 -8.13
N TRP A 131 -12.76 -11.43 -7.84
CA TRP A 131 -12.24 -10.95 -6.56
C TRP A 131 -11.43 -9.68 -6.76
N ASN A 132 -11.32 -8.89 -5.70
CA ASN A 132 -10.24 -7.91 -5.62
C ASN A 132 -8.91 -8.67 -5.48
N LYS A 133 -7.95 -8.37 -6.37
CA LYS A 133 -6.62 -8.97 -6.35
C LYS A 133 -5.93 -8.81 -4.99
N ASP A 134 -6.04 -7.63 -4.39
CA ASP A 134 -5.40 -7.32 -3.10
C ASP A 134 -5.97 -8.18 -1.97
N ASP A 135 -7.26 -8.53 -2.01
CA ASP A 135 -7.87 -9.40 -1.00
C ASP A 135 -7.34 -10.84 -1.08
N ILE A 136 -7.15 -11.34 -2.30
CA ILE A 136 -6.57 -12.67 -2.53
C ILE A 136 -5.10 -12.70 -2.10
N GLU A 137 -4.36 -11.65 -2.43
CA GLU A 137 -2.96 -11.51 -2.03
C GLU A 137 -2.82 -11.48 -0.50
N ARG A 138 -3.57 -10.60 0.19
CA ARG A 138 -3.60 -10.53 1.65
C ARG A 138 -3.99 -11.87 2.27
N TRP A 139 -5.01 -12.52 1.73
CA TRP A 139 -5.46 -13.83 2.22
C TRP A 139 -4.39 -14.92 2.05
N GLY A 140 -3.66 -14.91 0.94
CA GLY A 140 -2.59 -15.85 0.63
C GLY A 140 -1.36 -15.62 1.52
N LEU A 141 -0.97 -14.36 1.74
CA LEU A 141 0.09 -13.96 2.65
C LEU A 141 -0.20 -14.38 4.09
N ALA A 142 -1.42 -14.08 4.58
CA ALA A 142 -1.85 -14.44 5.93
C ALA A 142 -1.85 -15.96 6.20
N ARG A 143 -1.86 -16.78 5.14
CA ARG A 143 -1.79 -18.26 5.20
C ARG A 143 -0.43 -18.82 4.81
N GLY A 144 0.55 -17.97 4.52
CA GLY A 144 1.88 -18.39 4.06
C GLY A 144 1.88 -19.10 2.71
N ILE A 145 0.80 -18.95 1.92
CA ILE A 145 0.68 -19.53 0.57
C ILE A 145 1.48 -18.67 -0.41
N ILE A 146 1.31 -17.35 -0.32
CA ILE A 146 2.13 -16.38 -1.03
C ILE A 146 3.30 -16.01 -0.11
N LYS A 147 4.51 -15.98 -0.66
CA LYS A 147 5.69 -15.42 0.00
C LYS A 147 6.06 -14.16 -0.76
N LYS A 148 5.83 -12.99 -0.15
CA LYS A 148 6.30 -11.72 -0.69
C LYS A 148 7.48 -11.25 0.15
N VAL A 149 8.55 -10.86 -0.51
CA VAL A 149 9.56 -10.00 0.13
C VAL A 149 8.86 -8.66 0.29
N ILE A 150 8.59 -8.25 1.54
CA ILE A 150 8.06 -6.93 1.80
C ILE A 150 9.20 -5.97 1.46
N ASN A 151 9.20 -5.46 0.24
CA ASN A 151 9.92 -4.24 -0.06
C ASN A 151 9.08 -3.16 0.60
N PHE A 152 9.56 -2.66 1.74
CA PHE A 152 9.10 -1.38 2.23
C PHE A 152 9.38 -0.34 1.13
N CYS A 153 8.43 0.56 0.93
CA CYS A 153 8.53 1.66 -0.01
C CYS A 153 9.92 2.32 0.03
#